data_AF-A0A4U1L302-F1
#
_entry.id   AF-A0A4U1L302-F1
#
_cell.length_a   1.000
_cell.length_b   1.000
_cell.length_c   1.000
_cell.angle_alpha   90.00
_cell.angle_beta   90.00
_cell.angle_gamma   90.00
#
_symmetry.space_group_name_H-M   'P 1'
#
loop_
_entity.id
_entity.type
_entity.pdbx_description
1 polymer ?
#
loop_
_entity_poly.entity_id
_entity_poly.type
_entity_poly.pdbx_seq_one_letter_code
_entity_poly.pdbx_strand_id
1 'polypeptide(L)' 'MLELAAQDGSRLFVNPDTIWHIREAGPAITVIYASSGAALFVKGDVEHVAGEIADWRRANGSRMLFPNLRVVGDKE' A
#
# COMPACT_ATOMS: atom_id res chain seq x y z
N MET A 1 14.68 6.38 -3.39
CA MET A 1 13.61 6.17 -4.39
C MET A 1 13.68 4.71 -4.82
N LEU A 2 12.57 3.98 -4.72
CA LEU A 2 12.46 2.56 -5.05
C LEU A 2 11.69 2.43 -6.37
N GLU A 3 12.21 1.67 -7.33
CA GLU A 3 11.54 1.37 -8.59
C GLU A 3 10.94 -0.03 -8.52
N LEU A 4 9.66 -0.16 -8.84
CA LEU A 4 8.93 -1.43 -8.83
C LEU A 4 8.39 -1.72 -10.22
N ALA A 5 8.58 -2.94 -10.68
CA ALA A 5 7.91 -3.45 -11.87
C ALA A 5 6.58 -4.08 -11.43
N ALA A 6 5.47 -3.53 -11.92
CA ALA A 6 4.17 -4.16 -11.81
C ALA A 6 4.09 -5.37 -12.77
N GLN A 7 3.13 -6.28 -12.51
CA GLN A 7 2.96 -7.50 -13.32
C GLN A 7 2.61 -7.21 -14.79
N ASP A 8 2.04 -6.05 -15.07
CA ASP A 8 1.75 -5.55 -16.43
C ASP A 8 2.97 -4.91 -17.12
N GLY A 9 4.13 -4.89 -16.46
CA GLY A 9 5.37 -4.26 -16.95
C GLY A 9 5.48 -2.76 -16.66
N SER A 10 4.47 -2.16 -16.02
CA SER A 10 4.50 -0.75 -15.62
C SER A 10 5.55 -0.51 -14.54
N ARG A 11 6.21 0.65 -14.58
CA ARG A 11 7.19 1.07 -13.56
C ARG A 11 6.55 2.01 -12.56
N LEU A 12 6.66 1.67 -11.28
CA LEU A 12 6.19 2.47 -10.15
C LEU A 12 7.39 3.03 -9.40
N PHE A 13 7.46 4.36 -9.28
CA PHE A 13 8.49 5.04 -8.51
C PHE A 13 7.94 5.42 -7.14
N VAL A 14 8.46 4.76 -6.11
CA VAL A 14 8.03 4.94 -4.72
C VAL A 14 9.11 5.71 -3.98
N ASN A 15 8.75 6.85 -3.39
CA ASN A 15 9.62 7.50 -2.43
C ASN A 15 9.50 6.77 -1.08
N PRO A 16 10.59 6.20 -0.53
CA PRO A 16 10.54 5.50 0.75
C PRO A 16 10.10 6.42 1.90
N ASP A 17 10.38 7.73 1.82
CA ASP A 17 10.03 8.68 2.88
C ASP A 17 8.57 9.14 2.82
N THR A 18 7.83 8.74 1.78
CA THR A 18 6.41 9.08 1.62
C THR A 18 5.56 8.26 2.58
N ILE A 19 4.69 8.94 3.33
CA ILE A 19 3.64 8.29 4.11
C ILE A 19 2.58 7.75 3.16
N TRP A 20 2.33 6.45 3.25
CA TRP A 20 1.30 5.77 2.49
C TRP A 20 0.08 5.52 3.39
N HIS A 21 -1.10 5.57 2.83
CA HIS A 21 -2.37 5.41 3.52
C HIS A 21 -3.16 4.25 2.89
N ILE A 22 -3.77 3.40 3.70
CA ILE A 22 -4.70 2.36 3.24
C ILE A 22 -6.13 2.77 3.60
N ARG A 23 -7.06 2.66 2.65
CA ARG A 23 -8.49 2.94 2.84
C ARG A 23 -9.34 2.00 1.98
N GLU A 24 -10.58 1.75 2.38
CA GLU A 24 -11.59 1.14 1.51
C GLU A 24 -12.02 2.11 0.39
N ALA A 25 -12.07 1.61 -0.85
CA ALA A 25 -12.43 2.40 -2.04
C ALA A 25 -13.71 1.89 -2.73
N GLY A 26 -14.31 0.82 -2.20
CA GLY A 26 -15.53 0.21 -2.70
C GLY A 26 -15.62 -1.26 -2.28
N PRO A 27 -16.69 -1.97 -2.68
CA PRO A 27 -16.89 -3.37 -2.29
C PRO A 27 -15.72 -4.23 -2.73
N ALA A 28 -14.98 -4.78 -1.76
CA ALA A 28 -13.78 -5.59 -1.97
C ALA A 28 -12.68 -4.88 -2.80
N ILE A 29 -12.58 -3.54 -2.71
CA ILE A 29 -11.48 -2.77 -3.28
C ILE A 29 -10.85 -1.92 -2.18
N THR A 30 -9.54 -2.08 -2.01
CA THR A 30 -8.72 -1.28 -1.11
C THR A 30 -7.79 -0.39 -1.92
N VAL A 31 -7.68 0.88 -1.54
CA VAL A 31 -6.72 1.81 -2.13
C VAL A 31 -5.56 2.05 -1.18
N ILE A 32 -4.34 1.96 -1.71
CA ILE A 32 -3.10 2.34 -1.04
C ILE A 32 -2.58 3.59 -1.73
N TYR A 33 -2.57 4.74 -1.05
CA TYR A 33 -2.28 6.02 -1.67
C TYR A 33 -1.30 6.87 -0.88
N ALA A 34 -0.68 7.82 -1.56
CA ALA A 34 0.23 8.80 -1.00
C ALA A 34 -0.26 10.21 -1.32
N SER A 35 0.09 11.17 -0.45
CA SER A 35 -0.17 12.61 -0.68
C SER A 35 0.51 13.16 -1.94
N SER A 36 1.50 12.45 -2.51
CA SER A 36 2.11 12.78 -3.79
C SER A 36 1.21 12.50 -5.01
N GLY A 37 0.01 11.95 -4.80
CA GLY A 37 -0.93 11.58 -5.87
C GLY A 37 -0.72 10.17 -6.44
N ALA A 38 0.22 9.39 -5.89
CA ALA A 38 0.38 7.99 -6.25
C ALA A 38 -0.70 7.15 -5.54
N ALA A 39 -1.32 6.22 -6.27
CA ALA A 39 -2.34 5.32 -5.73
C ALA A 39 -2.23 3.94 -6.39
N LEU A 40 -2.45 2.89 -5.60
CA LEU A 40 -2.56 1.50 -6.02
C LEU A 40 -3.92 0.97 -5.56
N PHE A 41 -4.66 0.36 -6.49
CA PHE A 41 -5.94 -0.29 -6.18
C PHE A 41 -5.73 -1.79 -6.10
N VAL A 42 -6.10 -2.38 -4.97
CA VAL A 42 -5.92 -3.78 -4.63
C VAL A 42 -7.29 -4.41 -4.43
N LYS A 43 -7.49 -5.61 -4.97
CA LYS A 43 -8.70 -6.38 -4.73
C LYS A 43 -8.64 -7.02 -3.34
N GLY A 44 -9.67 -6.83 -2.54
CA GLY A 44 -9.78 -7.29 -1.15
C GLY A 44 -10.30 -6.18 -0.24
N ASP A 45 -10.91 -6.58 0.88
CA ASP A 45 -11.25 -5.65 1.94
C ASP A 45 -9.99 -5.14 2.67
N VAL A 46 -10.16 -4.00 3.36
CA VAL A 46 -9.03 -3.27 3.96
C VAL A 46 -8.35 -4.07 5.08
N GLU A 47 -9.10 -4.88 5.82
CA GLU A 47 -8.59 -5.66 6.94
C GLU A 47 -7.69 -6.79 6.44
N HIS A 48 -8.16 -7.53 5.42
CA HIS A 48 -7.40 -8.57 4.74
C HIS A 48 -6.12 -8.00 4.12
N VAL A 49 -6.23 -6.93 3.34
CA VAL A 49 -5.08 -6.30 2.65
C VAL A 49 -4.06 -5.76 3.66
N ALA A 50 -4.51 -5.09 4.73
CA ALA A 50 -3.63 -4.62 5.79
C ALA A 50 -2.94 -5.80 6.52
N GLY A 51 -3.67 -6.90 6.74
CA GLY A 51 -3.15 -8.14 7.31
C GLY A 51 -2.03 -8.75 6.46
N GLU A 52 -2.26 -8.94 5.16
CA GLU A 52 -1.24 -9.49 4.24
C GLU A 52 0.02 -8.62 4.20
N ILE A 53 -0.13 -7.29 4.21
CA ILE A 53 1.02 -6.39 4.23
C ILE A 53 1.78 -6.49 5.56
N ALA A 54 1.07 -6.62 6.69
CA ALA A 54 1.68 -6.81 8.00
C ALA A 54 2.44 -8.15 8.09
N ASP A 55 1.87 -9.23 7.57
CA ASP A 55 2.50 -10.55 7.54
C ASP A 55 3.73 -10.59 6.63
N TRP A 56 3.62 -9.98 5.45
CA TRP A 56 4.76 -9.82 4.55
C TRP A 56 5.90 -9.04 5.22
N ARG A 57 5.59 -7.98 5.99
CA ARG A 57 6.57 -7.23 6.79
C ARG A 57 7.25 -8.11 7.84
N ARG A 58 6.50 -8.95 8.56
CA ARG A 58 7.07 -9.88 9.55
C ARG A 58 8.01 -10.88 8.89
N ALA A 59 7.65 -11.38 7.71
CA ALA A 59 8.44 -12.38 6.99
C ALA A 59 9.72 -11.82 6.33
N ASN A 60 9.70 -10.55 5.88
CA ASN A 60 10.78 -9.97 5.07
C ASN A 60 11.60 -8.88 5.80
N GLY A 61 11.27 -8.58 7.06
CA GLY A 61 11.92 -7.53 7.85
C GLY A 61 11.65 -6.11 7.33
N SER A 62 12.46 -5.12 7.74
CA SER A 62 12.30 -3.70 7.34
C SER A 62 12.62 -3.39 5.87
N ARG A 63 12.82 -4.40 5.02
CA ARG A 63 13.01 -4.21 3.58
C ARG A 63 11.65 -3.95 2.92
N MET A 64 11.00 -2.90 3.37
CA MET A 64 9.61 -2.60 3.09
C MET A 64 9.47 -1.92 1.73
N LEU A 65 8.49 -2.32 0.93
CA LEU A 65 8.05 -1.55 -0.25
C LEU A 65 7.50 -0.18 0.17
N PHE A 66 6.88 -0.12 1.35
CA PHE A 66 6.21 1.07 1.90
C PHE A 66 6.54 1.24 3.40
N PRO A 67 7.75 1.70 3.77
CA PRO A 67 8.18 1.76 5.18
C PRO A 67 7.36 2.72 6.05
N ASN A 68 6.65 3.66 5.43
CA ASN A 68 5.81 4.64 6.10
C ASN A 68 4.30 4.43 5.85
N LEU A 69 3.87 3.18 5.60
CA LEU A 69 2.46 2.84 5.42
C LEU A 69 1.67 2.93 6.74
N ARG A 70 0.50 3.57 6.68
CA ARG A 70 -0.45 3.76 7.77
C ARG A 70 -1.82 3.28 7.32
N VAL A 71 -2.49 2.50 8.15
CA VAL A 71 -3.91 2.20 7.96
C VAL A 71 -4.70 3.41 8.44
N VAL A 72 -5.52 3.99 7.58
CA VAL A 72 -6.45 5.06 7.95
C VAL A 72 -7.83 4.45 7.96
N GLY A 73 -8.36 4.22 9.16
CA GLY A 73 -9.79 3.99 9.29
C GLY A 73 -10.52 5.29 8.96
N ASP A 74 -11.55 5.22 8.13
CA ASP A 74 -12.52 6.31 8.06
C ASP A 74 -13.15 6.42 9.45
N LYS A 75 -12.78 7.47 10.20
CA LYS A 75 -13.62 7.93 11.30
C LYS A 75 -14.77 8.68 10.64
N GLU A 76 -15.99 8.20 10.90
CA GLU A 76 -17.22 8.98 10.73
C GLU A 76 -17.07 10.42 11.25
#